data_AF-A0A933TNQ0-F1
#
_entry.id   AF-A0A933TNQ0-F1
#
_cell.length_a   1.000
_cell.length_b   1.000
_cell.length_c   1.000
_cell.angle_alpha   90.00
_cell.angle_beta   90.00
_cell.angle_gamma   90.00
#
_symmetry.space_group_name_H-M   'P 1'
#
loop_
_entity.id
_entity.type
_entity.pdbx_description
1 polymer ?
#
loop_
_entity_poly.entity_id
_entity_poly.type
_entity_poly.pdbx_seq_one_letter_code
_entity_poly.pdbx_strand_id
1 'polypeptide(L)'
;MRIAGRRPLAAPLPVGVLALYLAMGIAAAALMIAAAIRFANREMRSGDPVGRTTMAGTFGLGGLPDLTAGSSAAAGTSSPIEHNAIVTYYGSPRAPSMGILGQHAPEDAADLLTRRAEAFRAVEGSGSVLPALHVVYAVAQPQAQHDGLFLQYLDDRSVRQYIDLARRRGFVLILDLQIGHSNALAEVRKIEQYLREPDVFVALDPEFALSGRTKPGEAIGSIDASDINAVQWYLDALAAQQHVPKKMLIVHQFQAEMITDAAAIEHRSGVDLVIDMDGYGPADIKQVKYLRYGAAPYAPYGGIKIFLEHDPDPLTEQQLLGLTPRPSLFVYQ
;
A
#
# COMPACT_ATOMS: atom_id res chain seq x y z
N MET A 1 11.64 7.37 66.68
CA MET A 1 11.30 8.68 66.10
C MET A 1 10.36 8.43 64.93
N ARG A 2 9.19 9.10 64.98
CA ARG A 2 8.06 9.27 64.03
C ARG A 2 8.26 8.88 62.54
N ILE A 3 7.26 8.58 61.69
CA ILE A 3 5.79 8.35 61.72
C ILE A 3 5.42 7.74 60.34
N ALA A 4 4.39 6.91 60.32
CA ALA A 4 3.72 6.34 59.14
C ALA A 4 2.86 7.36 58.37
N GLY A 5 2.76 7.20 57.04
CA GLY A 5 1.74 7.85 56.21
C GLY A 5 1.19 6.87 55.16
N ARG A 6 0.10 6.17 55.50
CA ARG A 6 -0.70 5.38 54.55
C ARG A 6 -1.71 6.30 53.86
N ARG A 7 -1.76 6.26 52.52
CA ARG A 7 -2.85 6.86 51.71
C ARG A 7 -4.15 6.05 51.88
N PRO A 8 -5.33 6.68 51.89
CA PRO A 8 -6.61 5.97 51.97
C PRO A 8 -7.00 5.37 50.60
N LEU A 9 -7.65 4.20 50.65
CA LEU A 9 -8.31 3.54 49.52
C LEU A 9 -9.57 4.33 49.12
N ALA A 10 -9.78 4.50 47.81
CA ALA A 10 -10.96 5.15 47.24
C ALA A 10 -12.25 4.35 47.54
N ALA A 11 -13.33 5.08 47.87
CA ALA A 11 -14.65 4.51 48.08
C ALA A 11 -15.31 4.09 46.74
N PRO A 12 -16.16 3.05 46.72
CA PRO A 12 -16.87 2.64 45.52
C PRO A 12 -17.96 3.65 45.15
N LEU A 13 -18.14 3.86 43.84
CA LEU A 13 -19.17 4.73 43.27
C LEU A 13 -20.60 4.18 43.54
N PRO A 14 -21.62 5.05 43.70
CA PRO A 14 -22.97 4.62 43.96
C PRO A 14 -23.64 4.03 42.71
N VAL A 15 -24.41 2.96 42.91
CA VAL A 15 -25.09 2.11 41.90
C VAL A 15 -26.12 2.88 41.02
N GLY A 16 -26.38 4.16 41.29
CA GLY A 16 -27.36 4.98 40.55
C GLY A 16 -26.89 5.53 39.19
N VAL A 17 -25.59 5.54 38.88
CA VAL A 17 -25.08 6.17 37.63
C VAL A 17 -25.08 5.19 36.45
N LEU A 18 -25.09 3.87 36.69
CA LEU A 18 -25.05 2.86 35.62
C LEU A 18 -26.41 2.66 34.92
N ALA A 19 -27.53 2.95 35.61
CA ALA A 19 -28.88 2.79 35.05
C ALA A 19 -29.25 3.89 34.03
N LEU A 20 -28.59 5.06 34.07
CA LEU A 20 -28.88 6.17 33.16
C LEU A 20 -28.28 5.97 31.76
N TYR A 21 -27.16 5.24 31.64
CA TYR A 21 -26.51 4.95 30.36
C TYR A 21 -27.20 3.84 29.56
N LEU A 22 -27.88 2.90 30.21
CA LEU A 22 -28.57 1.80 29.52
C LEU A 22 -29.88 2.27 28.86
N ALA A 23 -30.56 3.26 29.43
CA ALA A 23 -31.83 3.78 28.90
C ALA A 23 -31.65 4.68 27.66
N MET A 24 -30.53 5.44 27.57
CA MET A 24 -30.22 6.25 26.38
C MET A 24 -29.80 5.41 25.16
N GLY A 25 -29.16 4.25 25.37
CA GLY A 25 -28.72 3.37 24.28
C GLY A 25 -29.87 2.68 23.53
N ILE A 26 -30.95 2.33 24.24
CA ILE A 26 -32.10 1.62 23.65
C ILE A 26 -32.96 2.57 22.78
N ALA A 27 -33.10 3.83 23.18
CA ALA A 27 -33.86 4.84 22.41
C ALA A 27 -33.16 5.22 21.08
N ALA A 28 -31.83 5.30 21.07
CA ALA A 28 -31.06 5.58 19.85
C ALA A 28 -31.11 4.42 18.83
N ALA A 29 -31.05 3.18 19.31
CA ALA A 29 -31.15 1.99 18.45
C ALA A 29 -32.54 1.86 17.80
N ALA A 30 -33.62 2.17 18.52
CA ALA A 30 -34.98 2.13 17.97
C ALA A 30 -35.22 3.18 16.88
N LEU A 31 -34.64 4.39 17.00
CA LEU A 31 -34.75 5.43 15.98
C LEU A 31 -34.01 5.07 14.67
N MET A 32 -32.84 4.42 14.77
CA MET A 32 -32.04 3.98 13.62
C MET A 32 -32.72 2.86 12.83
N ILE A 33 -33.37 1.92 13.52
CA ILE A 33 -34.13 0.84 12.88
C ILE A 33 -35.37 1.40 12.16
N ALA A 34 -36.07 2.37 12.77
CA ALA A 34 -37.22 3.01 12.12
C ALA A 34 -36.83 3.84 10.88
N ALA A 35 -35.65 4.48 10.89
CA ALA A 35 -35.12 5.20 9.72
C ALA A 35 -34.72 4.24 8.59
N ALA A 36 -34.08 3.11 8.91
CA ALA A 36 -33.70 2.08 7.93
C ALA A 36 -34.91 1.43 7.26
N ILE A 37 -35.98 1.14 8.03
CA ILE A 37 -37.23 0.59 7.48
C ILE A 37 -37.95 1.62 6.57
N ARG A 38 -37.91 2.91 6.92
CA ARG A 38 -38.47 3.97 6.05
C ARG A 38 -37.66 4.19 4.77
N PHE A 39 -36.34 4.03 4.82
CA PHE A 39 -35.47 4.11 3.66
C PHE A 39 -35.69 2.94 2.70
N ALA A 40 -35.73 1.70 3.23
CA ALA A 40 -35.99 0.50 2.44
C ALA A 40 -37.38 0.51 1.77
N ASN A 41 -38.40 1.03 2.44
CA ASN A 41 -39.75 1.16 1.86
C ASN A 41 -39.87 2.28 0.81
N ARG A 42 -38.93 3.24 0.77
CA ARG A 42 -38.90 4.30 -0.24
C ARG A 42 -38.29 3.81 -1.57
N GLU A 43 -37.26 2.96 -1.49
CA GLU A 43 -36.64 2.31 -2.66
C GLU A 43 -37.58 1.33 -3.37
N MET A 44 -38.39 0.56 -2.62
CA MET A 44 -39.33 -0.39 -3.23
C MET A 44 -40.52 0.25 -3.96
N ARG A 45 -40.68 1.58 -3.91
CA ARG A 45 -41.82 2.29 -4.55
C ARG A 45 -41.47 3.09 -5.80
N SER A 46 -40.19 3.25 -6.14
CA SER A 46 -39.76 3.92 -7.38
C SER A 46 -39.33 2.89 -8.42
N GLY A 47 -40.30 2.35 -9.16
CA GLY A 47 -40.05 1.42 -10.25
C GLY A 47 -39.66 2.12 -11.56
N ASP A 48 -38.45 2.69 -11.62
CA ASP A 48 -37.85 3.13 -12.89
C ASP A 48 -36.73 2.17 -13.33
N PRO A 49 -36.63 1.84 -14.64
CA PRO A 49 -35.71 0.83 -15.13
C PRO A 49 -34.28 1.38 -15.09
N VAL A 50 -33.42 0.74 -14.28
CA VAL A 50 -31.99 1.04 -14.22
C VAL A 50 -31.34 0.67 -15.54
N GLY A 51 -31.08 1.70 -16.36
CA GLY A 51 -30.18 1.60 -17.50
C GLY A 51 -28.79 1.17 -17.04
N ARG A 52 -28.20 0.22 -17.77
CA ARG A 52 -26.81 -0.25 -17.62
C ARG A 52 -25.83 0.91 -17.78
N THR A 53 -25.54 1.61 -16.69
CA THR A 53 -24.34 2.41 -16.54
C THR A 53 -23.35 1.55 -15.77
N THR A 54 -22.31 1.07 -16.45
CA THR A 54 -21.24 0.30 -15.82
C THR A 54 -20.54 1.15 -14.76
N MET A 55 -20.41 0.60 -13.53
CA MET A 55 -19.71 1.19 -12.38
C MET A 55 -18.28 1.70 -12.68
N ALA A 56 -17.71 1.32 -13.83
CA ALA A 56 -16.44 1.81 -14.35
C ALA A 56 -16.36 3.35 -14.53
N GLY A 57 -17.48 4.02 -14.83
CA GLY A 57 -17.50 5.46 -15.07
C GLY A 57 -17.34 6.32 -13.80
N THR A 58 -17.67 5.78 -12.62
CA THR A 58 -17.71 6.55 -11.36
C THR A 58 -16.36 6.56 -10.63
N PHE A 59 -15.43 5.67 -10.97
CA PHE A 59 -14.14 5.51 -10.27
C PHE A 59 -12.92 6.13 -10.98
N GLY A 60 -13.11 6.97 -11.99
CA GLY A 60 -11.96 7.63 -12.64
C GLY A 60 -11.09 6.68 -13.46
N LEU A 61 -11.67 5.64 -14.07
CA LEU A 61 -11.00 4.81 -15.09
C LEU A 61 -10.74 5.57 -16.42
N GLY A 62 -10.79 6.90 -16.43
CA GLY A 62 -10.47 7.74 -17.60
C GLY A 62 -9.02 7.58 -18.09
N GLY A 63 -8.15 6.94 -17.32
CA GLY A 63 -6.79 6.55 -17.73
C GLY A 63 -6.56 5.04 -17.91
N LEU A 64 -7.57 4.19 -17.69
CA LEU A 64 -7.46 2.72 -17.77
C LEU A 64 -8.47 2.01 -18.71
N PRO A 65 -9.01 2.60 -19.80
CA PRO A 65 -9.99 1.88 -20.62
C PRO A 65 -9.47 0.61 -21.33
N ASP A 66 -8.17 0.31 -21.35
CA ASP A 66 -7.62 -0.66 -22.32
C ASP A 66 -6.98 -1.93 -21.72
N LEU A 67 -7.37 -2.34 -20.51
CA LEU A 67 -6.94 -3.63 -19.94
C LEU A 67 -7.97 -4.75 -20.09
N THR A 68 -9.14 -4.44 -20.62
CA THR A 68 -10.22 -5.43 -20.81
C THR A 68 -10.88 -5.25 -22.17
N ALA A 69 -10.20 -5.76 -23.21
CA ALA A 69 -10.70 -6.20 -24.52
C ALA A 69 -9.91 -5.60 -25.69
N GLY A 70 -8.95 -6.39 -26.20
CA GLY A 70 -8.56 -6.48 -27.61
C GLY A 70 -8.79 -5.27 -28.53
N SER A 71 -8.40 -4.07 -28.13
CA SER A 71 -8.42 -2.89 -28.98
C SER A 71 -7.00 -2.57 -29.42
N SER A 72 -6.81 -2.61 -30.73
CA SER A 72 -5.55 -2.45 -31.46
C SER A 72 -5.12 -0.98 -31.55
N ALA A 73 -4.96 -0.28 -30.41
CA ALA A 73 -4.43 1.08 -30.38
C ALA A 73 -3.33 1.24 -29.30
N ALA A 74 -2.08 1.02 -29.73
CA ALA A 74 -0.85 1.25 -28.97
C ALA A 74 -0.71 0.49 -27.65
N ALA A 75 -0.69 -0.85 -27.73
CA ALA A 75 -0.09 -1.69 -26.70
C ALA A 75 1.40 -1.30 -26.54
N GLY A 76 1.71 -0.47 -25.53
CA GLY A 76 3.09 -0.10 -25.21
C GLY A 76 3.36 1.12 -24.33
N THR A 77 2.38 1.96 -23.94
CA THR A 77 2.72 3.27 -23.32
C THR A 77 1.95 3.72 -22.08
N SER A 78 0.93 3.01 -21.60
CA SER A 78 0.18 3.48 -20.41
C SER A 78 1.00 3.31 -19.13
N SER A 79 1.36 4.44 -18.50
CA SER A 79 1.96 4.49 -17.15
C SER A 79 0.86 4.42 -16.08
N PRO A 80 0.96 3.53 -15.07
CA PRO A 80 0.03 3.54 -13.95
C PRO A 80 0.15 4.78 -13.07
N ILE A 81 1.27 5.52 -13.10
CA ILE A 81 1.56 6.58 -12.11
C ILE A 81 1.53 8.01 -12.67
N GLU A 82 1.76 8.20 -13.97
CA GLU A 82 1.89 9.54 -14.59
C GLU A 82 0.69 10.48 -14.35
N HIS A 83 -0.51 9.91 -14.18
CA HIS A 83 -1.76 10.67 -13.97
C HIS A 83 -2.56 10.21 -12.75
N ASN A 84 -1.97 9.37 -11.89
CA ASN A 84 -2.66 8.80 -10.74
C ASN A 84 -1.88 9.05 -9.45
N ALA A 85 -2.60 9.46 -8.41
CA ALA A 85 -2.18 9.25 -7.03
C ALA A 85 -2.44 7.79 -6.65
N ILE A 86 -1.37 7.02 -6.45
CA ILE A 86 -1.43 5.61 -6.07
C ILE A 86 -1.57 5.52 -4.56
N VAL A 87 -2.72 5.08 -4.07
CA VAL A 87 -3.01 4.99 -2.63
C VAL A 87 -3.02 3.53 -2.24
N THR A 88 -2.15 3.12 -1.33
CA THR A 88 -1.90 1.69 -1.07
C THR A 88 -2.01 1.35 0.40
N TYR A 89 -2.53 0.15 0.68
CA TYR A 89 -2.44 -0.47 1.99
C TYR A 89 -1.41 -1.59 1.93
N TYR A 90 -0.42 -1.50 2.82
CA TYR A 90 0.70 -2.42 2.90
C TYR A 90 0.45 -3.54 3.92
N GLY A 91 0.93 -4.74 3.61
CA GLY A 91 1.25 -5.70 4.65
C GLY A 91 1.31 -7.17 4.24
N SER A 92 1.66 -8.00 5.21
CA SER A 92 1.70 -9.46 5.04
C SER A 92 0.39 -10.11 5.52
N PRO A 93 -0.34 -10.83 4.67
CA PRO A 93 -1.58 -11.53 5.06
C PRO A 93 -1.37 -12.60 6.14
N ARG A 94 -0.12 -13.01 6.38
CA ARG A 94 0.26 -14.04 7.36
C ARG A 94 0.74 -13.47 8.69
N ALA A 95 0.93 -12.15 8.79
CA ALA A 95 1.49 -11.51 9.96
C ALA A 95 0.75 -10.19 10.29
N PRO A 96 -0.20 -10.20 11.24
CA PRO A 96 -0.93 -8.99 11.64
C PRO A 96 -0.06 -7.83 12.12
N SER A 97 1.13 -8.10 12.62
CA SER A 97 2.10 -7.07 13.02
C SER A 97 2.81 -6.39 11.84
N MET A 98 2.65 -6.90 10.61
CA MET A 98 3.32 -6.42 9.40
C MET A 98 2.34 -5.67 8.49
N GLY A 99 1.58 -4.73 9.05
CA GLY A 99 0.75 -3.79 8.30
C GLY A 99 -0.72 -4.15 8.14
N ILE A 100 -1.50 -3.19 7.64
CA ILE A 100 -2.96 -3.18 7.54
C ILE A 100 -3.50 -4.45 6.86
N LEU A 101 -2.84 -4.94 5.81
CA LEU A 101 -3.31 -6.15 5.09
C LEU A 101 -3.20 -7.44 5.91
N GLY A 102 -2.40 -7.46 6.98
CA GLY A 102 -2.34 -8.56 7.94
C GLY A 102 -3.33 -8.41 9.09
N GLN A 103 -3.81 -7.19 9.36
CA GLN A 103 -4.70 -6.88 10.50
C GLN A 103 -6.18 -7.14 10.19
N HIS A 104 -6.54 -7.22 8.92
CA HIS A 104 -7.92 -7.33 8.46
C HIS A 104 -8.08 -8.50 7.48
N ALA A 105 -9.31 -9.03 7.39
CA ALA A 105 -9.63 -9.93 6.29
C ALA A 105 -9.54 -9.19 4.94
N PRO A 106 -9.23 -9.87 3.82
CA PRO A 106 -8.97 -9.20 2.54
C PRO A 106 -10.09 -8.26 2.06
N GLU A 107 -11.36 -8.65 2.19
CA GLU A 107 -12.49 -7.81 1.79
C GLU A 107 -12.66 -6.58 2.71
N ASP A 108 -12.44 -6.73 4.03
CA ASP A 108 -12.50 -5.62 4.98
C ASP A 108 -11.38 -4.60 4.73
N ALA A 109 -10.16 -5.10 4.43
CA ALA A 109 -9.03 -4.27 4.03
C ALA A 109 -9.34 -3.49 2.73
N ALA A 110 -9.98 -4.13 1.76
CA ALA A 110 -10.40 -3.49 0.51
C ALA A 110 -11.48 -2.41 0.73
N ASP A 111 -12.42 -2.62 1.65
CA ASP A 111 -13.41 -1.62 2.02
C ASP A 111 -12.76 -0.40 2.72
N LEU A 112 -11.78 -0.64 3.60
CA LEU A 112 -11.02 0.42 4.24
C LEU A 112 -10.19 1.21 3.21
N LEU A 113 -9.54 0.52 2.27
CA LEU A 113 -8.77 1.14 1.20
C LEU A 113 -9.66 1.97 0.27
N THR A 114 -10.86 1.49 -0.04
CA THR A 114 -11.87 2.25 -0.82
C THR A 114 -12.15 3.60 -0.15
N ARG A 115 -12.42 3.59 1.16
CA ARG A 115 -12.68 4.81 1.94
C ARG A 115 -11.47 5.76 1.95
N ARG A 116 -10.25 5.22 2.09
CA ARG A 116 -9.03 6.04 2.02
C ARG A 116 -8.89 6.70 0.65
N ALA A 117 -9.09 5.95 -0.43
CA ALA A 117 -9.03 6.49 -1.78
C ALA A 117 -10.08 7.58 -2.03
N GLU A 118 -11.30 7.43 -1.48
CA GLU A 118 -12.32 8.48 -1.52
C GLU A 118 -11.90 9.75 -0.78
N ALA A 119 -11.24 9.62 0.38
CA ALA A 119 -10.68 10.75 1.10
C ALA A 119 -9.60 11.49 0.28
N PHE A 120 -8.74 10.76 -0.44
CA PHE A 120 -7.81 11.36 -1.39
C PHE A 120 -8.54 12.08 -2.53
N ARG A 121 -9.53 11.44 -3.16
CA ARG A 121 -10.30 12.05 -4.27
C ARG A 121 -10.96 13.36 -3.88
N ALA A 122 -11.40 13.48 -2.63
CA ALA A 122 -11.99 14.72 -2.12
C ALA A 122 -11.01 15.91 -2.11
N VAL A 123 -9.70 15.64 -2.12
CA VAL A 123 -8.62 16.64 -2.03
C VAL A 123 -7.80 16.73 -3.33
N GLU A 124 -7.66 15.63 -4.09
CA GLU A 124 -6.86 15.47 -5.32
C GLU A 124 -7.28 16.43 -6.46
N GLY A 125 -8.51 16.92 -6.41
CA GLY A 125 -9.06 17.84 -7.41
C GLY A 125 -9.33 17.12 -8.74
N SER A 126 -8.51 17.39 -9.76
CA SER A 126 -8.68 16.85 -11.13
C SER A 126 -7.81 15.62 -11.43
N GLY A 127 -6.93 15.22 -10.51
CA GLY A 127 -6.14 14.00 -10.63
C GLY A 127 -6.99 12.74 -10.38
N SER A 128 -6.52 11.61 -10.90
CA SER A 128 -7.13 10.30 -10.62
C SER A 128 -6.49 9.66 -9.39
N VAL A 129 -7.26 8.86 -8.65
CA VAL A 129 -6.78 8.09 -7.50
C VAL A 129 -6.96 6.61 -7.80
N LEU A 130 -5.84 5.89 -7.86
CA LEU A 130 -5.80 4.46 -8.14
C LEU A 130 -5.39 3.70 -6.87
N PRO A 131 -6.32 2.96 -6.25
CA PRO A 131 -6.01 2.21 -5.04
C PRO A 131 -5.19 0.95 -5.37
N ALA A 132 -4.29 0.55 -4.48
CA ALA A 132 -3.53 -0.70 -4.62
C ALA A 132 -3.45 -1.52 -3.33
N LEU A 133 -3.49 -2.84 -3.49
CA LEU A 133 -3.15 -3.77 -2.42
C LEU A 133 -1.64 -4.02 -2.51
N HIS A 134 -0.89 -3.67 -1.47
CA HIS A 134 0.55 -3.79 -1.43
C HIS A 134 0.94 -4.96 -0.51
N VAL A 135 1.05 -6.15 -1.10
CA VAL A 135 1.15 -7.43 -0.39
C VAL A 135 2.59 -7.88 -0.31
N VAL A 136 3.07 -8.16 0.91
CA VAL A 136 4.39 -8.77 1.12
C VAL A 136 4.37 -10.21 0.63
N TYR A 137 5.01 -10.45 -0.52
CA TYR A 137 5.10 -11.75 -1.16
C TYR A 137 6.24 -12.57 -0.56
N ALA A 138 7.41 -11.97 -0.38
CA ALA A 138 8.58 -12.60 0.23
C ALA A 138 8.84 -11.94 1.58
N VAL A 139 8.77 -12.72 2.66
CA VAL A 139 8.99 -12.26 4.04
C VAL A 139 10.31 -12.80 4.56
N ALA A 140 11.22 -11.92 4.95
CA ALA A 140 12.48 -12.25 5.60
C ALA A 140 12.23 -12.93 6.96
N GLN A 141 12.91 -14.04 7.18
CA GLN A 141 12.76 -14.89 8.35
C GLN A 141 14.02 -14.83 9.23
N PRO A 142 13.89 -14.90 10.56
CA PRO A 142 15.05 -14.94 11.45
C PRO A 142 15.88 -16.23 11.33
N GLN A 143 15.29 -17.30 10.78
CA GLN A 143 15.98 -18.56 10.50
C GLN A 143 16.09 -18.83 8.99
N ALA A 144 17.20 -19.48 8.62
CA ALA A 144 17.41 -19.96 7.26
C ALA A 144 16.29 -20.91 6.87
N GLN A 145 15.73 -20.70 5.68
CA GLN A 145 14.79 -21.63 5.06
C GLN A 145 15.56 -22.75 4.35
N HIS A 146 14.85 -23.68 3.72
CA HIS A 146 15.47 -24.86 3.08
C HIS A 146 16.57 -24.49 2.05
N ASP A 147 16.39 -23.37 1.36
CA ASP A 147 17.27 -22.84 0.32
C ASP A 147 18.38 -21.92 0.87
N GLY A 148 18.39 -21.67 2.18
CA GLY A 148 19.33 -20.77 2.84
C GLY A 148 19.08 -19.29 2.58
N LEU A 149 17.99 -18.90 1.91
CA LEU A 149 17.73 -17.50 1.53
C LEU A 149 17.09 -16.66 2.65
N PHE A 150 16.64 -17.31 3.72
CA PHE A 150 15.90 -16.68 4.82
C PHE A 150 14.57 -16.06 4.36
N LEU A 151 13.92 -16.60 3.32
CA LEU A 151 12.68 -16.05 2.77
C LEU A 151 11.52 -17.03 2.83
N GLN A 152 10.41 -16.60 3.44
CA GLN A 152 9.14 -17.29 3.34
C GLN A 152 8.27 -16.63 2.26
N TYR A 153 7.83 -17.44 1.30
CA TYR A 153 6.99 -16.97 0.19
C TYR A 153 5.49 -17.16 0.45
N LEU A 154 4.70 -16.22 -0.05
CA LEU A 154 3.26 -16.36 -0.20
C LEU A 154 2.94 -17.39 -1.28
N ASP A 155 1.93 -18.23 -1.05
CA ASP A 155 1.54 -19.26 -2.01
C ASP A 155 0.71 -18.71 -3.18
N ASP A 156 0.72 -19.41 -4.31
CA ASP A 156 0.00 -19.00 -5.55
C ASP A 156 -1.49 -18.79 -5.33
N ARG A 157 -2.15 -19.60 -4.47
CA ARG A 157 -3.56 -19.42 -4.18
C ARG A 157 -3.80 -18.07 -3.50
N SER A 158 -3.00 -17.73 -2.50
CA SER A 158 -3.09 -16.42 -1.85
C SER A 158 -2.79 -15.27 -2.82
N VAL A 159 -1.76 -15.37 -3.65
CA VAL A 159 -1.47 -14.30 -4.64
C VAL A 159 -2.65 -14.12 -5.61
N ARG A 160 -3.20 -15.21 -6.17
CA ARG A 160 -4.36 -15.14 -7.06
C ARG A 160 -5.59 -14.56 -6.37
N GLN A 161 -5.82 -14.87 -5.10
CA GLN A 161 -6.92 -14.28 -4.34
C GLN A 161 -6.81 -12.75 -4.28
N TYR A 162 -5.61 -12.20 -4.10
CA TYR A 162 -5.38 -10.76 -4.08
C TYR A 162 -5.48 -10.13 -5.49
N ILE A 163 -5.02 -10.82 -6.54
CA ILE A 163 -5.23 -10.39 -7.93
C ILE A 163 -6.74 -10.28 -8.24
N ASP A 164 -7.50 -11.33 -7.92
CA ASP A 164 -8.95 -11.37 -8.18
C ASP A 164 -9.68 -10.31 -7.36
N LEU A 165 -9.28 -10.09 -6.11
CA LEU A 165 -9.84 -9.05 -5.26
C LEU A 165 -9.55 -7.66 -5.83
N ALA A 166 -8.30 -7.38 -6.21
CA ALA A 166 -7.92 -6.11 -6.80
C ALA A 166 -8.76 -5.80 -8.04
N ARG A 167 -8.89 -6.76 -8.96
CA ARG A 167 -9.72 -6.64 -10.17
C ARG A 167 -11.19 -6.36 -9.87
N ARG A 168 -11.79 -7.11 -8.95
CA ARG A 168 -13.21 -6.90 -8.56
C ARG A 168 -13.45 -5.51 -7.98
N ARG A 169 -12.46 -4.93 -7.31
CA ARG A 169 -12.54 -3.63 -6.65
C ARG A 169 -12.03 -2.47 -7.52
N GLY A 170 -11.48 -2.75 -8.70
CA GLY A 170 -10.87 -1.73 -9.56
C GLY A 170 -9.55 -1.20 -8.99
N PHE A 171 -8.81 -2.04 -8.27
CA PHE A 171 -7.49 -1.76 -7.71
C PHE A 171 -6.40 -2.45 -8.55
N VAL A 172 -5.15 -2.15 -8.23
CA VAL A 172 -3.98 -2.89 -8.70
C VAL A 172 -3.30 -3.65 -7.56
N LEU A 173 -2.44 -4.60 -7.88
CA LEU A 173 -1.66 -5.37 -6.91
C LEU A 173 -0.18 -5.01 -7.02
N ILE A 174 0.46 -4.78 -5.87
CA ILE A 174 1.90 -4.65 -5.75
C ILE A 174 2.39 -5.83 -4.93
N LEU A 175 3.34 -6.60 -5.47
CA LEU A 175 4.01 -7.67 -4.75
C LEU A 175 5.33 -7.15 -4.21
N ASP A 176 5.41 -7.10 -2.88
CA ASP A 176 6.56 -6.62 -2.15
C ASP A 176 7.55 -7.74 -1.82
N LEU A 177 8.83 -7.46 -2.04
CA LEU A 177 9.91 -8.44 -1.95
C LEU A 177 10.96 -7.99 -0.93
N GLN A 178 10.92 -8.62 0.23
CA GLN A 178 12.09 -8.68 1.11
C GLN A 178 13.12 -9.61 0.47
N ILE A 179 14.36 -9.15 0.31
CA ILE A 179 15.36 -9.80 -0.55
C ILE A 179 16.11 -10.93 0.18
N GLY A 180 16.17 -10.89 1.50
CA GLY A 180 16.88 -11.87 2.32
C GLY A 180 18.35 -11.99 1.91
N HIS A 181 18.81 -13.22 1.72
CA HIS A 181 20.18 -13.52 1.24
C HIS A 181 20.22 -13.79 -0.28
N SER A 182 19.18 -13.36 -1.00
CA SER A 182 19.10 -13.46 -2.46
C SER A 182 19.64 -12.20 -3.13
N ASN A 183 19.34 -12.02 -4.42
CA ASN A 183 19.52 -10.75 -5.13
C ASN A 183 18.18 -10.29 -5.72
N ALA A 184 18.04 -8.98 -5.94
CA ALA A 184 16.77 -8.37 -6.36
C ALA A 184 16.22 -8.99 -7.65
N LEU A 185 17.03 -9.14 -8.69
CA LEU A 185 16.58 -9.70 -9.98
C LEU A 185 16.14 -11.17 -9.86
N ALA A 186 16.81 -11.97 -9.04
CA ALA A 186 16.41 -13.36 -8.81
C ALA A 186 15.05 -13.45 -8.13
N GLU A 187 14.77 -12.60 -7.13
CA GLU A 187 13.46 -12.58 -6.48
C GLU A 187 12.36 -12.06 -7.40
N VAL A 188 12.63 -11.02 -8.19
CA VAL A 188 11.68 -10.52 -9.21
C VAL A 188 11.33 -11.59 -10.24
N ARG A 189 12.30 -12.41 -10.68
CA ARG A 189 12.04 -13.52 -11.61
C ARG A 189 11.13 -14.60 -11.02
N LYS A 190 11.11 -14.81 -9.70
CA LYS A 190 10.21 -15.79 -9.06
C LYS A 190 8.74 -15.41 -9.20
N ILE A 191 8.44 -14.11 -9.30
CA ILE A 191 7.08 -13.60 -9.47
C ILE A 191 6.73 -13.25 -10.93
N GLU A 192 7.58 -13.63 -11.89
CA GLU A 192 7.37 -13.31 -13.32
C GLU A 192 5.97 -13.68 -13.78
N GLN A 193 5.48 -14.86 -13.41
CA GLN A 193 4.15 -15.34 -13.80
C GLN A 193 3.01 -14.37 -13.42
N TYR A 194 3.15 -13.63 -12.32
CA TYR A 194 2.18 -12.61 -11.91
C TYR A 194 2.47 -11.27 -12.58
N LEU A 195 3.75 -10.92 -12.79
CA LEU A 195 4.13 -9.70 -13.50
C LEU A 195 3.75 -9.72 -14.99
N ARG A 196 3.39 -10.87 -15.56
CA ARG A 196 2.75 -10.95 -16.88
C ARG A 196 1.33 -10.39 -16.90
N GLU A 197 0.69 -10.21 -15.74
CA GLU A 197 -0.63 -9.58 -15.64
C GLU A 197 -0.49 -8.05 -15.74
N PRO A 198 -1.40 -7.33 -16.41
CA PRO A 198 -1.24 -5.89 -16.66
C PRO A 198 -1.40 -5.01 -15.40
N ASP A 199 -2.05 -5.53 -14.37
CA ASP A 199 -2.43 -4.85 -13.12
C ASP A 199 -1.64 -5.32 -11.90
N VAL A 200 -0.49 -5.99 -12.13
CA VAL A 200 0.45 -6.45 -11.10
C VAL A 200 1.81 -5.79 -11.27
N PHE A 201 2.32 -5.26 -10.16
CA PHE A 201 3.57 -4.51 -10.02
C PHE A 201 4.44 -5.07 -8.91
N VAL A 202 5.65 -4.52 -8.74
CA VAL A 202 6.64 -5.04 -7.77
C VAL A 202 7.24 -3.93 -6.93
N ALA A 203 7.48 -4.24 -5.66
CA ALA A 203 8.29 -3.45 -4.74
C ALA A 203 9.49 -4.25 -4.24
N LEU A 204 10.58 -3.55 -3.94
CA LEU A 204 11.79 -4.09 -3.33
C LEU A 204 11.97 -3.42 -1.96
N ASP A 205 12.28 -4.24 -0.95
CA ASP A 205 12.66 -3.80 0.40
C ASP A 205 14.18 -4.02 0.61
N PRO A 206 15.04 -3.02 0.31
CA PRO A 206 16.49 -3.14 0.48
C PRO A 206 16.95 -3.38 1.91
N GLU A 207 16.17 -2.93 2.92
CA GLU A 207 16.51 -3.14 4.33
C GLU A 207 16.64 -4.62 4.72
N PHE A 208 16.02 -5.52 3.94
CA PHE A 208 16.12 -6.96 4.11
C PHE A 208 17.11 -7.62 3.13
N ALA A 209 17.85 -6.87 2.32
CA ALA A 209 18.91 -7.38 1.46
C ALA A 209 20.22 -7.53 2.25
N LEU A 210 20.42 -8.72 2.83
CA LEU A 210 21.48 -8.98 3.79
C LEU A 210 22.65 -9.72 3.15
N SER A 211 23.86 -9.34 3.55
CA SER A 211 25.08 -10.03 3.16
C SER A 211 25.60 -10.96 4.26
N GLY A 212 26.34 -11.98 3.85
CA GLY A 212 27.06 -12.87 4.76
C GLY A 212 26.14 -13.78 5.58
N ARG A 213 26.23 -13.73 6.91
CA ARG A 213 25.43 -14.56 7.84
C ARG A 213 24.50 -13.72 8.73
N THR A 214 24.34 -12.44 8.40
CA THR A 214 23.53 -11.48 9.16
C THR A 214 22.06 -11.87 9.09
N LYS A 215 21.37 -11.89 10.23
CA LYS A 215 19.95 -12.24 10.25
C LYS A 215 19.08 -10.99 10.03
N PRO A 216 17.87 -11.15 9.45
CA PRO A 216 16.89 -10.08 9.41
C PRO A 216 16.67 -9.46 10.79
N GLY A 217 16.74 -8.13 10.84
CA GLY A 217 16.60 -7.34 12.07
C GLY A 217 17.89 -7.09 12.85
N GLU A 218 19.03 -7.70 12.49
CA GLU A 218 20.34 -7.41 13.12
C GLU A 218 21.06 -6.22 12.48
N ALA A 219 20.84 -5.98 11.19
CA ALA A 219 21.36 -4.85 10.44
C ALA A 219 20.37 -4.46 9.34
N ILE A 220 20.52 -3.23 8.85
CA ILE A 220 19.80 -2.74 7.68
C ILE A 220 20.60 -3.18 6.44
N GLY A 221 19.94 -3.89 5.55
CA GLY A 221 20.46 -4.34 4.28
C GLY A 221 20.63 -3.21 3.25
N SER A 222 21.16 -3.58 2.09
CA SER A 222 21.29 -2.67 0.97
C SER A 222 21.25 -3.39 -0.38
N ILE A 223 20.84 -2.64 -1.40
CA ILE A 223 21.03 -3.01 -2.81
C ILE A 223 21.88 -1.93 -3.50
N ASP A 224 22.42 -2.26 -4.66
CA ASP A 224 23.16 -1.30 -5.49
C ASP A 224 22.27 -0.74 -6.61
N ALA A 225 22.62 0.44 -7.13
CA ALA A 225 21.95 0.99 -8.31
C ALA A 225 21.97 0.01 -9.50
N SER A 226 23.02 -0.80 -9.64
CA SER A 226 23.08 -1.86 -10.65
C SER A 226 22.01 -2.95 -10.48
N ASP A 227 21.61 -3.28 -9.25
CA ASP A 227 20.50 -4.20 -8.98
C ASP A 227 19.17 -3.59 -9.45
N ILE A 228 18.93 -2.31 -9.13
CA ILE A 228 17.73 -1.58 -9.57
C ILE A 228 17.69 -1.50 -11.10
N ASN A 229 18.81 -1.14 -11.74
CA ASN A 229 18.92 -1.05 -13.19
C ASN A 229 18.68 -2.40 -13.88
N ALA A 230 19.17 -3.50 -13.29
CA ALA A 230 18.95 -4.85 -13.79
C ALA A 230 17.47 -5.26 -13.71
N VAL A 231 16.79 -4.91 -12.61
CA VAL A 231 15.34 -5.13 -12.46
C VAL A 231 14.55 -4.28 -13.45
N GLN A 232 14.89 -2.99 -13.61
CA GLN A 232 14.26 -2.11 -14.61
C GLN A 232 14.38 -2.70 -16.02
N TRP A 233 15.58 -3.14 -16.43
CA TRP A 233 15.79 -3.74 -17.75
C TRP A 233 14.93 -4.98 -17.96
N TYR A 234 14.85 -5.83 -16.94
CA TYR A 234 14.05 -7.04 -16.98
C TYR A 234 12.54 -6.74 -17.10
N LEU A 235 12.02 -5.80 -16.32
CA LEU A 235 10.61 -5.42 -16.33
C LEU A 235 10.18 -4.77 -17.67
N ASP A 236 11.04 -3.94 -18.25
CA ASP A 236 10.83 -3.33 -19.58
C ASP A 236 10.74 -4.40 -20.67
N ALA A 237 11.70 -5.34 -20.70
CA ALA A 237 11.69 -6.46 -21.62
C ALA A 237 10.46 -7.36 -21.44
N LEU A 238 10.08 -7.64 -20.18
CA LEU A 238 8.89 -8.42 -19.86
C LEU A 238 7.63 -7.71 -20.36
N ALA A 239 7.48 -6.41 -20.10
CA ALA A 239 6.32 -5.64 -20.51
C ALA A 239 6.16 -5.65 -22.04
N ALA A 240 7.26 -5.41 -22.76
CA ALA A 240 7.29 -5.46 -24.22
C ALA A 240 6.95 -6.86 -24.76
N GLN A 241 7.52 -7.93 -24.18
CA GLN A 241 7.28 -9.30 -24.63
C GLN A 241 5.82 -9.74 -24.41
N GLN A 242 5.23 -9.35 -23.28
CA GLN A 242 3.87 -9.75 -22.91
C GLN A 242 2.79 -8.80 -23.44
N HIS A 243 3.19 -7.69 -24.09
CA HIS A 243 2.29 -6.63 -24.56
C HIS A 243 1.40 -6.08 -23.44
N VAL A 244 1.98 -5.89 -22.26
CA VAL A 244 1.30 -5.33 -21.08
C VAL A 244 1.77 -3.89 -20.85
N PRO A 245 1.05 -3.09 -20.04
CA PRO A 245 1.50 -1.75 -19.65
C PRO A 245 2.90 -1.74 -19.03
N LYS A 246 3.46 -0.53 -18.93
CA LYS A 246 4.67 -0.29 -18.17
C LYS A 246 4.53 -0.85 -16.76
N LYS A 247 5.62 -1.40 -16.24
CA LYS A 247 5.65 -1.87 -14.86
C LYS A 247 6.07 -0.75 -13.94
N MET A 248 5.37 -0.64 -12.82
CA MET A 248 5.83 0.14 -11.69
C MET A 248 6.80 -0.70 -10.86
N LEU A 249 7.98 -0.14 -10.61
CA LEU A 249 9.00 -0.68 -9.72
C LEU A 249 9.14 0.28 -8.53
N ILE A 250 8.80 -0.19 -7.34
CA ILE A 250 8.93 0.59 -6.11
C ILE A 250 10.20 0.12 -5.38
N VAL A 251 11.01 1.05 -4.89
CA VAL A 251 12.17 0.74 -4.06
C VAL A 251 12.04 1.53 -2.76
N HIS A 252 11.90 0.81 -1.65
CA HIS A 252 11.77 1.41 -0.33
C HIS A 252 13.12 1.96 0.16
N GLN A 253 13.11 3.17 0.75
CA GLN A 253 14.31 3.82 1.25
C GLN A 253 14.02 4.76 2.42
N PHE A 254 14.74 4.59 3.52
CA PHE A 254 14.68 5.51 4.66
C PHE A 254 16.06 5.87 5.25
N GLN A 255 17.12 5.27 4.73
CA GLN A 255 18.53 5.61 4.99
C GLN A 255 19.29 5.63 3.66
N ALA A 256 20.37 6.42 3.60
CA ALA A 256 21.13 6.59 2.36
C ALA A 256 21.80 5.28 1.94
N GLU A 257 22.27 4.51 2.92
CA GLU A 257 23.04 3.28 2.76
C GLU A 257 22.21 2.11 2.19
N MET A 258 20.87 2.20 2.21
CA MET A 258 19.97 1.18 1.64
C MET A 258 20.10 1.06 0.12
N ILE A 259 20.47 2.15 -0.55
CA ILE A 259 20.74 2.17 -1.99
C ILE A 259 22.15 2.69 -2.20
N THR A 260 23.06 1.77 -2.46
CA THR A 260 24.45 2.08 -2.79
C THR A 260 24.56 2.57 -4.24
N ASP A 261 25.44 3.54 -4.47
CA ASP A 261 25.64 4.22 -5.75
C ASP A 261 24.35 4.78 -6.40
N ALA A 262 23.41 5.29 -5.60
CA ALA A 262 22.10 5.76 -6.09
C ALA A 262 22.16 6.78 -7.24
N ALA A 263 23.27 7.52 -7.39
CA ALA A 263 23.48 8.44 -8.51
C ALA A 263 23.63 7.73 -9.87
N ALA A 264 23.95 6.44 -9.88
CA ALA A 264 24.05 5.59 -11.07
C ALA A 264 22.72 4.91 -11.45
N ILE A 265 21.62 5.18 -10.75
CA ILE A 265 20.29 4.72 -11.16
C ILE A 265 19.96 5.35 -12.52
N GLU A 266 19.68 4.49 -13.49
CA GLU A 266 19.31 4.89 -14.84
C GLU A 266 17.79 5.05 -14.94
N HIS A 267 17.33 6.10 -15.64
CA HIS A 267 15.92 6.22 -15.96
C HIS A 267 15.59 5.40 -17.21
N ARG A 268 14.67 4.44 -17.06
CA ARG A 268 14.16 3.62 -18.15
C ARG A 268 12.72 4.00 -18.47
N SER A 269 12.48 4.55 -19.66
CA SER A 269 11.15 5.05 -20.05
C SER A 269 10.04 3.99 -20.07
N GLY A 270 10.39 2.70 -20.16
CA GLY A 270 9.45 1.57 -20.10
C GLY A 270 9.08 1.08 -18.69
N VAL A 271 9.67 1.67 -17.64
CA VAL A 271 9.40 1.31 -16.24
C VAL A 271 9.16 2.58 -15.43
N ASP A 272 8.08 2.58 -14.66
CA ASP A 272 7.78 3.66 -13.74
C ASP A 272 8.48 3.39 -12.41
N LEU A 273 9.71 3.90 -12.29
CA LEU A 273 10.52 3.77 -11.09
C LEU A 273 10.05 4.76 -10.01
N VAL A 274 9.73 4.24 -8.84
CA VAL A 274 9.34 4.98 -7.64
C VAL A 274 10.35 4.73 -6.53
N ILE A 275 10.86 5.81 -5.93
CA ILE A 275 11.59 5.70 -4.65
C ILE A 275 10.64 6.08 -3.53
N ASP A 276 10.33 5.13 -2.65
CA ASP A 276 9.38 5.31 -1.55
C ASP A 276 10.08 5.64 -0.24
N MET A 277 9.75 6.78 0.37
CA MET A 277 10.27 7.15 1.67
C MET A 277 9.63 6.30 2.77
N ASP A 278 10.31 5.22 3.17
CA ASP A 278 9.80 4.18 4.07
C ASP A 278 10.27 4.34 5.53
N GLY A 279 10.10 5.54 6.09
CA GLY A 279 10.54 5.84 7.46
C GLY A 279 9.42 6.37 8.33
N TYR A 280 9.27 5.84 9.54
CA TYR A 280 8.36 6.39 10.54
C TYR A 280 9.00 7.57 11.31
N GLY A 281 8.15 8.42 11.88
CA GLY A 281 8.58 9.52 12.73
C GLY A 281 7.67 10.75 12.61
N PRO A 282 8.03 11.85 13.30
CA PRO A 282 7.25 13.08 13.25
C PRO A 282 7.08 13.64 11.83
N ALA A 283 5.96 14.32 11.58
CA ALA A 283 5.57 14.83 10.25
C ALA A 283 6.64 15.73 9.61
N ASP A 284 7.29 16.58 10.38
CA ASP A 284 8.36 17.48 9.90
C ASP A 284 9.60 16.69 9.46
N ILE A 285 10.00 15.68 10.23
CA ILE A 285 11.11 14.79 9.90
C ILE A 285 10.77 13.94 8.67
N LYS A 286 9.53 13.42 8.57
CA LYS A 286 9.09 12.69 7.37
C LYS A 286 9.15 13.54 6.12
N GLN A 287 8.71 14.80 6.18
CA GLN A 287 8.81 15.73 5.05
C GLN A 287 10.27 15.97 4.62
N VAL A 288 11.17 16.16 5.58
CA VAL A 288 12.62 16.31 5.30
C VAL A 288 13.19 15.03 4.68
N LYS A 289 12.83 13.85 5.17
CA LYS A 289 13.28 12.57 4.61
C LYS A 289 12.69 12.32 3.22
N TYR A 290 11.45 12.72 2.98
CA TYR A 290 10.84 12.63 1.66
C TYR A 290 11.62 13.47 0.64
N LEU A 291 11.97 14.71 1.00
CA LEU A 291 12.82 15.55 0.14
C LEU A 291 14.20 14.93 -0.13
N ARG A 292 14.72 14.15 0.82
CA ARG A 292 16.03 13.49 0.70
C ARG A 292 16.02 12.24 -0.18
N TYR A 293 14.93 11.47 -0.17
CA TYR A 293 14.85 10.16 -0.82
C TYR A 293 13.78 10.13 -1.90
N GLY A 294 12.50 10.30 -1.53
CA GLY A 294 11.38 10.26 -2.48
C GLY A 294 11.36 11.41 -3.51
N ALA A 295 12.03 12.53 -3.24
CA ALA A 295 12.22 13.62 -4.20
C ALA A 295 13.69 13.81 -4.61
N ALA A 296 14.53 12.79 -4.42
CA ALA A 296 15.92 12.84 -4.84
C ALA A 296 16.04 12.89 -6.37
N PRO A 297 17.17 13.39 -6.93
CA PRO A 297 17.37 13.41 -8.39
C PRO A 297 17.28 12.04 -9.07
N TYR A 298 17.54 10.95 -8.34
CA TYR A 298 17.44 9.57 -8.81
C TYR A 298 16.04 8.95 -8.64
N ALA A 299 15.06 9.73 -8.18
CA ALA A 299 13.67 9.31 -8.00
C ALA A 299 12.76 9.98 -9.06
N PRO A 300 12.51 9.34 -10.22
CA PRO A 300 11.61 9.90 -11.25
C PRO A 300 10.21 10.15 -10.70
N TYR A 301 9.71 9.22 -9.87
CA TYR A 301 8.49 9.38 -9.10
C TYR A 301 8.80 9.17 -7.61
N GLY A 302 8.15 9.96 -6.76
CA GLY A 302 8.30 9.90 -5.31
C GLY A 302 7.17 9.13 -4.65
N GLY A 303 7.52 8.27 -3.69
CA GLY A 303 6.60 7.66 -2.75
C GLY A 303 6.82 8.16 -1.33
N ILE A 304 5.78 8.09 -0.52
CA ILE A 304 5.87 8.28 0.93
C ILE A 304 5.02 7.26 1.68
N LYS A 305 5.63 6.58 2.66
CA LYS A 305 4.93 5.67 3.57
C LYS A 305 4.51 6.35 4.86
N ILE A 306 3.30 6.06 5.31
CA ILE A 306 2.63 6.59 6.50
C ILE A 306 2.34 5.44 7.44
N PHE A 307 2.89 5.50 8.64
CA PHE A 307 2.70 4.48 9.67
C PHE A 307 1.63 4.97 10.65
N LEU A 308 0.39 4.54 10.47
CA LEU A 308 -0.76 5.10 11.20
C LEU A 308 -0.65 4.93 12.72
N GLU A 309 0.02 3.88 13.17
CA GLU A 309 0.22 3.59 14.60
C GLU A 309 1.57 4.08 15.15
N HIS A 310 2.57 4.34 14.30
CA HIS A 310 3.94 4.64 14.72
C HIS A 310 4.36 6.10 14.47
N ASP A 311 3.74 6.77 13.50
CA ASP A 311 3.91 8.20 13.30
C ASP A 311 3.13 8.93 14.41
N PRO A 312 3.76 9.79 15.23
CA PRO A 312 3.06 10.48 16.32
C PRO A 312 2.05 11.52 15.81
N ASP A 313 2.25 12.04 14.61
CA ASP A 313 1.41 13.01 13.91
C ASP A 313 1.35 12.67 12.40
N PRO A 314 0.63 11.60 12.01
CA PRO A 314 0.57 11.16 10.61
C PRO A 314 0.08 12.29 9.68
N LEU A 315 0.77 12.47 8.55
CA LEU A 315 0.38 13.46 7.55
C LEU A 315 -1.02 13.16 6.98
N THR A 316 -1.86 14.19 6.92
CA THR A 316 -3.19 14.13 6.28
C THR A 316 -3.07 14.09 4.76
N GLU A 317 -4.13 13.67 4.07
CA GLU A 317 -4.22 13.70 2.60
C GLU A 317 -3.90 15.08 2.04
N GLN A 318 -4.41 16.14 2.67
CA GLN A 318 -4.14 17.52 2.24
C GLN A 318 -2.66 17.90 2.39
N GLN A 319 -2.00 17.49 3.46
CA GLN A 319 -0.58 17.75 3.63
C GLN A 319 0.26 16.95 2.64
N LEU A 320 -0.09 15.68 2.41
CA LEU A 320 0.60 14.79 1.48
C LEU A 320 0.52 15.29 0.04
N LEU A 321 -0.67 15.67 -0.42
CA LEU A 321 -0.89 16.23 -1.76
C LEU A 321 -0.33 17.65 -1.92
N GLY A 322 -0.07 18.34 -0.81
CA GLY A 322 0.57 19.65 -0.77
C GLY A 322 2.10 19.64 -0.77
N LEU A 323 2.75 18.48 -0.67
CA LEU A 323 4.21 18.38 -0.72
C LEU A 323 4.75 18.81 -2.09
N THR A 324 5.95 19.38 -2.09
CA THR A 324 6.64 19.82 -3.31
C THR A 324 8.09 19.32 -3.31
N PRO A 325 8.49 18.46 -4.27
CA PRO A 325 7.68 17.82 -5.31
C PRO A 325 6.55 16.95 -4.75
N ARG A 326 5.43 16.84 -5.48
CA ARG A 326 4.27 16.05 -5.05
C ARG A 326 4.56 14.55 -5.17
N PRO A 327 4.35 13.72 -4.12
CA PRO A 327 4.45 12.27 -4.23
C PRO A 327 3.37 11.73 -5.17
N SER A 328 3.69 10.65 -5.85
CA SER A 328 2.75 9.92 -6.71
C SER A 328 2.28 8.61 -6.06
N LEU A 329 3.02 8.11 -5.07
CA LEU A 329 2.69 6.90 -4.30
C LEU A 329 2.52 7.25 -2.81
N PHE A 330 1.44 6.76 -2.21
CA PHE A 330 1.10 6.91 -0.80
C PHE A 330 0.89 5.51 -0.20
N VAL A 331 1.80 5.09 0.67
CA VAL A 331 1.76 3.76 1.28
C VAL A 331 1.29 3.88 2.73
N TYR A 332 0.23 3.19 3.11
CA TYR A 332 -0.27 3.18 4.50
C TYR A 332 0.02 1.83 5.16
N GLN A 333 0.62 1.89 6.34
CA GLN A 333 0.96 0.74 7.19
C GLN A 333 0.45 0.91 8.62
#